data_AF-A0A529NTW7-F1
#
_entry.id   AF-A0A529NTW7-F1
#
_cell.length_a   1.000
_cell.length_b   1.000
_cell.length_c   1.000
_cell.angle_alpha   90.00
_cell.angle_beta   90.00
_cell.angle_gamma   90.00
#
_symmetry.space_group_name_H-M   'P 1'
#
loop_
_entity.id
_entity.type
_entity.pdbx_description
1 polymer ?
#
loop_
_entity_poly.entity_id
_entity_poly.type
_entity_poly.pdbx_seq_one_letter_code
_entity_poly.pdbx_strand_id
1 'polypeptide(L)'
;MQLSMWTYPWDIQDIGLETVERDLVERAGLNMVSLATSYHAGRFLQPRSPRRKAYFPEDGTIYFQPTSARWAGLAIRPKVADVISEGGDVLRKLARRRDAGGLGVSCWTVCLHNTR
;
A
#
# COMPACT_ATOMS: atom_id res chain seq x y z
N MET A 1 -17.42 -14.56 4.19
CA MET A 1 -16.52 -14.03 5.24
C MET A 1 -15.34 -13.33 4.58
N GLN A 2 -14.91 -12.17 5.09
CA GLN A 2 -13.74 -11.44 4.56
C GLN A 2 -12.52 -11.79 5.42
N LEU A 3 -11.49 -12.37 4.81
CA LEU A 3 -10.24 -12.78 5.46
C LEU A 3 -9.09 -12.02 4.81
N SER A 4 -8.51 -11.06 5.54
CA SER A 4 -7.60 -10.07 4.96
C SER A 4 -6.26 -10.00 5.69
N MET A 5 -5.18 -9.90 4.91
CA MET A 5 -3.86 -9.53 5.43
C MET A 5 -3.68 -8.02 5.39
N TRP A 6 -3.26 -7.43 6.50
CA TRP A 6 -2.86 -6.03 6.56
C TRP A 6 -1.41 -5.90 6.13
N THR A 7 -1.15 -5.05 5.16
CA THR A 7 0.18 -4.90 4.57
C THR A 7 0.42 -3.48 4.07
N TYR A 8 1.68 -3.22 3.75
CA TYR A 8 2.14 -1.95 3.23
C TYR A 8 2.54 -2.07 1.75
N PRO A 9 2.41 -0.98 0.97
CA PRO A 9 2.79 -0.96 -0.44
C PRO A 9 4.25 -1.37 -0.71
N TRP A 10 5.17 -0.94 0.15
CA TRP A 10 6.59 -1.26 0.02
C TRP A 10 6.91 -2.75 0.28
N ASP A 11 6.08 -3.47 1.05
CA ASP A 11 6.21 -4.92 1.22
C ASP A 11 5.85 -5.64 -0.08
N ILE A 12 4.74 -5.23 -0.71
CA ILE A 12 4.29 -5.80 -1.98
C ILE A 12 5.29 -5.51 -3.10
N GLN A 13 5.85 -4.29 -3.14
CA GLN A 13 6.87 -3.94 -4.12
C GLN A 13 8.16 -4.75 -3.94
N ASP A 14 8.59 -4.99 -2.71
CA ASP A 14 9.81 -5.75 -2.44
C ASP A 14 9.63 -7.25 -2.72
N ILE A 15 8.49 -7.83 -2.35
CA ILE A 15 8.21 -9.27 -2.50
C ILE A 15 7.73 -9.62 -3.93
N GLY A 16 7.06 -8.68 -4.58
CA GLY A 16 6.37 -8.87 -5.87
C GLY A 16 4.89 -9.19 -5.67
N LEU A 17 4.05 -8.51 -6.45
CA LEU A 17 2.59 -8.59 -6.34
C LEU A 17 2.07 -10.02 -6.54
N GLU A 18 2.52 -10.70 -7.59
CA GLU A 18 2.10 -12.05 -7.93
C GLU A 18 2.47 -13.05 -6.83
N THR A 19 3.66 -12.91 -6.24
CA THR A 19 4.13 -13.73 -5.12
C THR A 19 3.26 -13.50 -3.88
N VAL A 20 2.92 -12.24 -3.57
CA VAL A 20 2.04 -11.92 -2.44
C VAL A 20 0.64 -12.50 -2.67
N GLU A 21 0.02 -12.25 -3.83
CA GLU A 21 -1.33 -12.74 -4.12
C GLU A 21 -1.41 -14.27 -4.02
N ARG A 22 -0.47 -14.98 -4.65
CA ARG A 22 -0.38 -16.45 -4.56
C ARG A 22 -0.27 -16.92 -3.12
N ASP A 23 0.64 -16.35 -2.34
CA ASP A 23 0.87 -16.77 -0.96
C ASP A 23 -0.33 -16.47 -0.05
N LEU A 24 -1.03 -15.34 -0.25
CA LEU A 24 -2.24 -15.02 0.50
C LEU A 24 -3.36 -16.04 0.22
N VAL A 25 -3.55 -16.43 -1.03
CA VAL A 25 -4.58 -17.40 -1.42
C VAL A 25 -4.19 -18.82 -1.02
N GLU A 26 -3.06 -19.31 -1.52
CA GLU A 26 -2.70 -20.73 -1.48
C GLU A 26 -2.15 -21.18 -0.12
N ARG A 27 -1.46 -20.28 0.60
CA ARG A 27 -0.80 -20.64 1.87
C ARG A 27 -1.58 -20.16 3.09
N ALA A 28 -2.20 -18.99 3.00
CA ALA A 28 -2.91 -18.39 4.12
C ALA A 28 -4.44 -18.55 4.04
N GLY A 29 -4.99 -18.98 2.89
CA GLY A 29 -6.44 -19.14 2.72
C GLY A 29 -7.22 -17.82 2.77
N LEU A 30 -6.57 -16.70 2.42
CA LEU A 30 -7.14 -15.37 2.47
C LEU A 30 -7.78 -14.98 1.14
N ASN A 31 -8.79 -14.11 1.21
CA ASN A 31 -9.52 -13.64 0.03
C ASN A 31 -9.48 -12.12 -0.16
N MET A 32 -8.72 -11.42 0.68
CA MET A 32 -8.60 -9.97 0.65
C MET A 32 -7.20 -9.51 1.08
N VAL A 33 -6.82 -8.31 0.63
CA VAL A 33 -5.67 -7.57 1.15
C VAL A 33 -6.12 -6.19 1.64
N SER A 34 -5.64 -5.81 2.83
CA SER A 34 -5.85 -4.49 3.44
C SER A 34 -4.56 -3.68 3.28
N LEU A 35 -4.54 -2.75 2.33
CA LEU A 35 -3.36 -1.95 1.98
C LEU A 35 -3.33 -0.60 2.69
N ALA A 36 -2.16 -0.22 3.22
CA ALA A 36 -1.95 1.12 3.77
C ALA A 36 -2.00 2.17 2.65
N THR A 37 -2.91 3.13 2.73
CA THR A 37 -3.05 4.21 1.73
C THR A 37 -2.55 5.57 2.22
N SER A 38 -2.48 5.77 3.53
CA SER A 38 -1.87 6.92 4.20
C SER A 38 -1.30 6.46 5.53
N TYR A 39 -0.05 6.82 5.83
CA TYR A 39 0.61 6.37 7.05
C TYR A 39 1.67 7.34 7.57
N HIS A 40 2.02 7.17 8.84
CA HIS A 40 3.07 7.93 9.52
C HIS A 40 4.44 7.27 9.35
N ALA A 41 5.51 8.02 9.62
CA ALA A 41 6.86 7.47 9.64
C ALA A 41 7.05 6.52 10.83
N GLY A 42 7.94 5.55 10.66
CA GLY A 42 8.32 4.61 11.70
C GLY A 42 9.49 3.76 11.29
N ARG A 43 9.72 2.66 12.01
CA ARG A 43 10.70 1.64 11.63
C ARG A 43 10.01 0.30 11.55
N PHE A 44 9.94 -0.27 10.35
CA PHE A 44 9.25 -1.52 10.08
C PHE A 44 10.27 -2.62 9.79
N LEU A 45 10.09 -3.78 10.41
CA LEU A 45 10.83 -4.98 10.03
C LEU A 45 10.21 -5.58 8.78
N GLN A 46 11.05 -6.02 7.85
CA GLN A 46 10.63 -6.69 6.62
C GLN A 46 11.32 -8.05 6.47
N PRO A 47 10.93 -9.06 7.26
CA PRO A 47 11.61 -10.36 7.25
C PRO A 47 11.58 -11.02 5.87
N ARG A 48 10.44 -10.89 5.17
CA ARG A 48 10.18 -11.50 3.87
C ARG A 48 10.73 -10.74 2.67
N SER A 49 11.13 -9.47 2.83
CA SER A 49 11.66 -8.69 1.71
C SER A 49 13.02 -9.25 1.27
N PRO A 50 13.22 -9.53 -0.03
CA PRO A 50 14.52 -9.92 -0.56
C PRO A 50 15.47 -8.73 -0.71
N ARG A 51 14.98 -7.49 -0.59
CA ARG A 51 15.75 -6.26 -0.84
C ARG A 51 16.33 -5.64 0.42
N ARG A 52 15.59 -5.68 1.53
CA ARG A 52 15.91 -4.99 2.77
C ARG A 52 15.23 -5.67 3.95
N LYS A 53 15.75 -5.48 5.16
CA LYS A 53 15.19 -6.09 6.39
C LYS A 53 14.57 -5.08 7.35
N ALA A 54 14.83 -3.79 7.11
CA ALA A 54 14.17 -2.69 7.80
C ALA A 54 13.79 -1.62 6.77
N TYR A 55 12.66 -0.95 7.03
CA TYR A 55 12.17 0.15 6.21
C TYR A 55 11.75 1.33 7.08
N PHE A 56 12.10 2.53 6.61
CA PHE A 56 11.77 3.81 7.22
C PHE A 56 10.94 4.61 6.21
N PRO A 57 9.60 4.60 6.31
CA PRO A 57 8.75 5.38 5.43
C PRO A 57 8.89 6.88 5.67
N GLU A 58 8.58 7.66 4.63
CA GLU A 58 8.41 9.10 4.75
C GLU A 58 7.18 9.46 5.59
N ASP A 59 7.33 10.43 6.48
CA ASP A 59 6.26 10.80 7.41
C ASP A 59 5.09 11.50 6.73
N GLY A 60 3.86 11.13 7.10
CA GLY A 60 2.62 11.73 6.62
C GLY A 60 2.47 11.75 5.10
N THR A 61 2.77 10.63 4.44
CA THR A 61 2.61 10.46 2.98
C THR A 61 1.43 9.58 2.63
N ILE A 62 0.90 9.77 1.41
CA ILE A 62 -0.02 8.82 0.78
C ILE A 62 0.75 7.85 -0.10
N TYR A 63 0.21 6.64 -0.24
CA TYR A 63 0.83 5.57 -1.01
C TYR A 63 0.03 5.10 -2.23
N PHE A 64 -0.56 6.07 -2.93
CA PHE A 64 -1.24 5.87 -4.21
C PHE A 64 -1.18 7.19 -4.99
N GLN A 65 -1.46 7.15 -6.29
CA GLN A 65 -1.51 8.36 -7.11
C GLN A 65 -2.88 9.03 -6.97
N PRO A 66 -2.97 10.22 -6.33
CA PRO A 66 -4.24 10.89 -6.13
C PRO A 66 -4.75 11.49 -7.44
N THR A 67 -6.07 11.64 -7.57
CA THR A 67 -6.65 12.41 -8.67
C THR A 67 -6.35 13.91 -8.48
N SER A 68 -5.41 14.46 -9.26
CA SER A 68 -4.93 15.84 -9.13
C SER A 68 -6.04 16.89 -9.14
N ALA A 69 -7.07 16.69 -9.98
CA ALA A 69 -8.22 17.60 -10.08
C ALA A 69 -9.00 17.77 -8.76
N ARG A 70 -9.00 16.77 -7.87
CA ARG A 70 -9.65 16.87 -6.54
C ARG A 70 -8.94 17.82 -5.58
N TRP A 71 -7.68 18.18 -5.89
CA TRP A 71 -6.83 19.02 -5.05
C TRP A 71 -6.50 20.37 -5.70
N ALA A 72 -7.10 20.67 -6.85
CA ALA A 72 -6.90 21.92 -7.56
C ALA A 72 -7.41 23.10 -6.72
N GLY A 73 -6.58 24.15 -6.58
CA GLY A 73 -6.93 25.34 -5.79
C GLY A 73 -6.92 25.18 -4.27
N LEU A 74 -6.69 23.97 -3.74
CA LEU A 74 -6.59 23.74 -2.30
C LEU A 74 -5.19 24.05 -1.77
N ALA A 75 -5.14 24.64 -0.58
CA ALA A 75 -3.91 24.94 0.14
C ALA A 75 -3.23 23.67 0.67
N ILE A 76 -4.02 22.74 1.21
CA ILE A 76 -3.54 21.44 1.69
C ILE A 76 -3.63 20.42 0.56
N ARG A 77 -2.52 19.76 0.25
CA ARG A 77 -2.41 18.73 -0.79
C ARG A 77 -1.65 17.52 -0.24
N PRO A 78 -1.99 16.30 -0.66
CA PRO A 78 -1.27 15.12 -0.21
C PRO A 78 0.13 15.09 -0.83
N LYS A 79 1.13 14.64 -0.06
CA LYS A 79 2.42 14.23 -0.61
C LYS A 79 2.39 12.74 -0.90
N VAL A 80 2.65 12.39 -2.15
CA VAL A 80 2.88 11.01 -2.57
C VAL A 80 4.27 10.59 -2.10
N ALA A 81 4.38 9.42 -1.49
CA ALA A 81 5.66 8.86 -1.10
C ALA A 81 6.53 8.54 -2.34
N ASP A 82 7.83 8.77 -2.24
CA ASP A 82 8.83 8.51 -3.29
C ASP A 82 8.80 7.04 -3.70
N VAL A 83 8.57 6.13 -2.76
CA VAL A 83 8.44 4.69 -3.04
C VAL A 83 7.31 4.36 -4.03
N ILE A 84 6.27 5.20 -4.11
CA ILE A 84 5.17 5.07 -5.08
C ILE A 84 5.49 5.81 -6.37
N SER A 85 6.15 6.95 -6.30
CA SER A 85 6.65 7.68 -7.47
C SER A 85 7.63 6.83 -8.28
N GLU A 86 8.51 6.09 -7.61
CA GLU A 86 9.56 5.25 -8.23
C GLU A 86 9.09 3.81 -8.49
N GLY A 87 8.44 3.18 -7.50
CA GLY A 87 8.02 1.77 -7.56
C GLY A 87 6.64 1.54 -8.19
N GLY A 88 5.90 2.62 -8.46
CA GLY A 88 4.58 2.61 -9.05
C GLY A 88 3.44 2.36 -8.07
N ASP A 89 2.23 2.73 -8.51
CA ASP A 89 1.00 2.69 -7.73
C ASP A 89 0.51 1.25 -7.46
N VAL A 90 0.82 0.73 -6.28
CA VAL A 90 0.44 -0.61 -5.82
C VAL A 90 -1.07 -0.75 -5.69
N LEU A 91 -1.74 0.28 -5.17
CA LEU A 91 -3.20 0.28 -5.00
C LEU A 91 -3.89 0.15 -6.37
N ARG A 92 -3.45 0.90 -7.37
CA ARG A 92 -3.98 0.81 -8.74
C ARG A 92 -3.77 -0.58 -9.34
N LYS A 93 -2.62 -1.23 -9.10
CA LYS A 93 -2.37 -2.61 -9.56
C LYS A 93 -3.31 -3.60 -8.89
N LEU A 94 -3.47 -3.52 -7.57
CA LEU A 94 -4.39 -4.36 -6.80
C LEU A 94 -5.85 -4.17 -7.22
N ALA A 95 -6.29 -2.93 -7.41
CA ALA A 95 -7.64 -2.62 -7.88
C ALA A 95 -7.93 -3.26 -9.25
N ARG A 96 -6.98 -3.19 -10.19
CA ARG A 96 -7.10 -3.86 -11.50
C ARG A 96 -7.19 -5.38 -11.38
N ARG A 97 -6.38 -5.99 -10.51
CA ARG A 97 -6.42 -7.44 -10.25
C ARG A 97 -7.76 -7.86 -9.63
N ARG A 98 -8.27 -7.08 -8.68
CA ARG A 98 -9.61 -7.26 -8.08
C ARG A 98 -10.71 -7.18 -9.14
N ASP A 99 -10.67 -6.17 -10.01
CA ASP A 99 -11.66 -6.01 -11.08
C ASP A 99 -11.63 -7.18 -12.08
N ALA A 100 -10.49 -7.87 -12.19
CA ALA A 100 -10.32 -9.11 -12.96
C ALA A 100 -10.65 -10.40 -12.19
N GLY A 101 -11.29 -10.31 -11.01
CA GLY A 101 -11.69 -11.46 -10.19
C GLY A 101 -10.65 -11.92 -9.17
N GLY A 102 -9.59 -11.14 -8.94
CA GLY A 102 -8.57 -11.40 -7.92
C GLY A 102 -9.03 -11.11 -6.48
N LEU A 103 -8.06 -10.98 -5.57
CA LEU A 103 -8.31 -10.68 -4.16
C LEU A 103 -9.17 -9.42 -3.98
N GLY A 104 -10.05 -9.44 -2.98
CA GLY A 104 -10.67 -8.21 -2.50
C GLY A 104 -9.62 -7.21 -2.03
N VAL A 105 -9.93 -5.92 -2.10
CA VAL A 105 -9.01 -4.85 -1.67
C VAL A 105 -9.73 -3.95 -0.67
N SER A 106 -9.13 -3.78 0.50
CA SER A 106 -9.51 -2.80 1.51
C SER A 106 -8.38 -1.80 1.69
N CYS A 107 -8.72 -0.54 1.98
CA CYS A 107 -7.75 0.53 2.20
C CYS A 107 -7.82 0.98 3.65
N TRP A 108 -6.73 0.87 4.38
CA TRP A 108 -6.65 1.40 5.73
C TRP A 108 -5.79 2.66 5.73
N THR A 109 -6.31 3.70 6.39
CA THR A 109 -5.82 5.08 6.27
C THR A 109 -5.63 5.66 7.66
N VAL A 110 -4.44 6.20 7.94
CA VAL A 110 -4.22 7.04 9.11
C VAL A 110 -4.56 8.50 8.77
N CYS A 111 -5.52 9.06 9.50
CA CYS A 111 -6.05 10.41 9.24
C CYS A 111 -5.41 11.51 10.10
N LEU A 112 -5.06 11.20 11.35
CA LEU A 112 -4.75 12.21 12.38
C LEU A 112 -3.31 12.13 12.90
N HIS A 113 -2.37 11.75 12.04
CA HIS A 113 -0.96 11.64 12.41
C HIS A 113 -0.04 12.06 11.25
N ASN A 114 -0.28 13.27 10.76
CA ASN A 114 0.48 13.90 9.68
C ASN A 114 1.03 15.23 10.21
N THR A 115 2.17 15.20 10.89
CA THR A 115 2.83 16.42 11.34
C THR A 115 3.66 16.96 10.19
N ARG A 116 3.19 18.04 9.56
CA ARG A 116 3.89 18.75 8.50
C ARG A 116 3.63 20.23 8.53
#